data_AF-A0A970AXI8-F1
#
_entry.id   AF-A0A970AXI8-F1
#
_cell.length_a   1.000
_cell.length_b   1.000
_cell.length_c   1.000
_cell.angle_alpha   90.00
_cell.angle_beta   90.00
_cell.angle_gamma   90.00
#
_symmetry.space_group_name_H-M   'P 1'
#
loop_
_entity.id
_entity.type
_entity.pdbx_description
1 polymer ?
#
loop_
_entity_poly.entity_id
_entity_poly.type
_entity_poly.pdbx_seq_one_letter_code
_entity_poly.pdbx_strand_id
1 'polypeptide(L)' 'MTFSIVARCAKTGQFGMAISSSSPAVAARCAHVRAKVGAVASQNITDPALGPLVLDQLEAGLP' A
#
# COMPACT_ATOMS: atom_id res chain seq x y z
N MET A 1 0.31 -17.77 -2.00
CA MET A 1 -0.39 -17.21 -0.81
C MET A 1 0.29 -15.90 -0.44
N THR A 2 -0.47 -14.84 -0.12
CA THR A 2 0.07 -13.51 0.17
C THR A 2 -0.61 -12.93 1.40
N PHE A 3 0.17 -12.34 2.30
CA PHE A 3 -0.29 -11.59 3.46
C PHE A 3 0.31 -10.19 3.41
N SER A 4 -0.47 -9.15 3.73
CA SER A 4 0.07 -7.82 4.00
C SER A 4 -0.58 -7.15 5.20
N ILE A 5 0.17 -6.20 5.76
CA ILE A 5 -0.31 -5.27 6.77
C ILE A 5 0.10 -3.84 6.39
N VAL A 6 -0.83 -2.91 6.55
CA VAL A 6 -0.59 -1.46 6.52
C VAL A 6 -0.73 -0.94 7.95
N ALA A 7 0.17 -0.06 8.37
CA ALA A 7 0.13 0.56 9.68
C ALA A 7 0.46 2.05 9.61
N ARG A 8 -0.11 2.82 10.55
CA ARG A 8 0.23 4.22 10.81
C ARG A 8 0.85 4.34 12.19
N CYS A 9 2.04 4.92 12.27
CA CYS A 9 2.65 5.25 13.56
C CYS A 9 1.89 6.42 14.19
N ALA A 10 1.26 6.21 15.35
CA ALA A 10 0.49 7.25 16.03
C ALA A 10 1.34 8.45 16.49
N LYS A 11 2.64 8.22 16.77
CA LYS A 11 3.56 9.28 17.26
C LYS A 11 4.06 10.18 16.13
N THR A 12 4.46 9.59 14.99
CA THR A 12 5.11 10.31 13.89
C THR A 12 4.18 10.58 12.71
N GLY A 13 3.02 9.92 12.67
CA GLY A 13 2.11 9.96 11.52
C GLY A 13 2.61 9.20 10.28
N GLN A 14 3.77 8.53 10.35
CA GLN A 14 4.32 7.78 9.22
C GLN A 14 3.46 6.55 8.89
N PHE A 15 3.33 6.27 7.59
CA PHE A 15 2.73 5.04 7.09
C PHE A 15 3.82 4.04 6.71
N GLY A 16 3.54 2.76 6.96
CA GLY A 16 4.41 1.66 6.58
C GLY A 16 3.59 0.46 6.13
N MET A 17 4.23 -0.42 5.37
CA MET A 17 3.62 -1.64 4.87
C MET A 17 4.62 -2.80 4.94
N ALA A 18 4.13 -3.98 5.31
CA ALA A 18 4.87 -5.22 5.20
C ALA A 18 4.05 -6.23 4.38
N ILE A 19 4.74 -7.06 3.59
CA ILE A 19 4.12 -8.06 2.71
C ILE A 19 4.97 -9.33 2.70
N SER A 20 4.31 -10.48 2.78
CA SER A 20 4.91 -11.81 2.65
C SER A 20 4.17 -12.59 1.58
N SER A 21 4.91 -13.21 0.65
CA SER A 21 4.34 -14.01 -0.43
C SER A 21 5.32 -15.09 -0.86
N SER A 22 4.78 -16.18 -1.40
CA SER A 22 5.56 -17.18 -2.14
C SER A 22 6.03 -16.68 -3.52
N SER A 23 5.48 -15.57 -4.02
CA SER A 23 5.86 -15.00 -5.31
C SER A 23 7.02 -14.01 -5.16
N PRO A 24 8.09 -14.13 -5.97
CA PRO A 24 9.20 -13.18 -5.97
C PRO A 24 8.75 -11.74 -6.28
N ALA A 25 9.43 -10.79 -5.63
CA ALA A 25 9.29 -9.36 -5.88
C ALA A 25 7.84 -8.82 -5.76
N VAL A 26 6.99 -9.45 -4.94
CA VAL A 26 5.59 -9.03 -4.75
C VAL A 26 5.47 -7.56 -4.32
N ALA A 27 6.41 -7.07 -3.50
CA ALA A 27 6.40 -5.70 -2.99
C ALA A 27 6.47 -4.66 -4.11
N ALA A 28 7.24 -4.93 -5.19
CA ALA A 28 7.43 -3.98 -6.29
C ALA A 28 6.13 -3.62 -7.04
N ARG A 29 5.12 -4.50 -6.97
CA ARG A 29 3.84 -4.32 -7.65
C ARG A 29 2.66 -4.06 -6.70
N CYS A 30 2.75 -4.56 -5.47
CA CYS A 30 1.65 -4.52 -4.51
C CYS A 30 1.78 -3.41 -3.46
N ALA A 31 2.99 -2.95 -3.14
CA ALA A 31 3.22 -2.05 -2.01
C ALA A 31 3.45 -0.61 -2.49
N HIS A 32 2.49 0.27 -2.17
CA HIS A 32 2.54 1.69 -2.54
C HIS A 32 2.43 2.54 -1.28
N VAL A 33 3.28 3.55 -1.16
CA VAL A 33 3.33 4.47 -0.02
C VAL A 33 3.58 5.89 -0.52
N ARG A 34 2.84 6.85 0.00
CA ARG A 34 3.03 8.28 -0.26
C ARG A 34 3.03 9.04 1.06
N ALA A 35 4.10 9.80 1.29
CA ALA A 35 4.28 10.56 2.53
C ALA A 35 3.09 11.50 2.76
N LYS A 36 2.61 11.55 4.00
CA LYS A 36 1.45 12.37 4.44
C LYS A 36 0.09 12.02 3.81
N VAL A 37 0.05 11.05 2.90
CA VAL A 37 -1.19 10.60 2.23
C VAL A 37 -1.62 9.24 2.76
N GLY A 38 -0.81 8.20 2.58
CA GLY A 38 -1.20 6.85 3.00
C GLY A 38 -0.30 5.73 2.48
N ALA A 39 -0.78 4.50 2.68
CA ALA A 39 -0.20 3.28 2.14
C ALA A 39 -1.31 2.39 1.58
N VAL A 40 -1.08 1.77 0.43
CA VAL A 40 -2.05 0.97 -0.30
C VAL A 40 -1.43 -0.38 -0.68
N ALA A 41 -2.23 -1.43 -0.51
CA ALA A 41 -1.91 -2.79 -0.91
C ALA A 41 -2.93 -3.26 -1.96
N SER A 42 -2.50 -3.59 -3.18
CA SER A 42 -3.31 -4.40 -4.11
C SER A 42 -2.77 -5.84 -4.12
N GLN A 43 -3.62 -6.87 -4.01
CA GLN A 43 -3.17 -8.27 -3.83
C GLN A 43 -4.06 -9.30 -4.55
N ASN A 44 -3.67 -10.58 -4.48
CA ASN A 44 -4.17 -11.74 -5.23
C ASN A 44 -3.73 -11.76 -6.70
N ILE A 45 -4.40 -10.98 -7.55
CA ILE A 45 -3.95 -10.63 -8.91
C ILE A 45 -3.84 -9.11 -8.92
N THR A 46 -2.62 -8.61 -8.87
CA THR A 46 -2.36 -7.18 -8.76
C THR A 46 -2.45 -6.52 -10.12
N ASP A 47 -3.23 -5.45 -10.19
CA ASP A 47 -3.00 -4.37 -11.12
C ASP A 47 -2.14 -3.30 -10.41
N PRO A 48 -0.89 -3.05 -10.87
CA PRO A 48 -0.02 -2.04 -10.27
C PRO A 48 -0.59 -0.61 -10.34
N ALA A 49 -1.48 -0.31 -11.30
CA ALA A 49 -2.06 1.02 -11.48
C ALA A 49 -3.01 1.42 -10.34
N LEU A 50 -3.58 0.44 -9.63
CA LEU A 50 -4.48 0.70 -8.50
C LEU A 50 -3.78 1.39 -7.32
N GLY A 51 -2.47 1.17 -7.14
CA GLY A 51 -1.71 1.77 -6.04
C GLY A 51 -1.71 3.30 -6.09
N PRO A 52 -1.17 3.90 -7.18
CA PRO A 52 -1.22 5.35 -7.38
C PRO A 52 -2.65 5.91 -7.40
N LEU A 53 -3.59 5.24 -8.07
CA LEU A 53 -4.97 5.71 -8.19
C LEU A 53 -5.66 5.84 -6.82
N VAL A 54 -5.52 4.85 -5.95
CA VAL A 54 -6.09 4.94 -4.59
C VAL A 54 -5.38 5.99 -3.76
N LEU A 55 -4.05 6.15 -3.89
CA LEU A 55 -3.33 7.22 -3.21
C LEU A 55 -3.80 8.61 -3.64
N ASP A 56 -4.14 8.81 -4.93
CA ASP A 56 -4.71 10.07 -5.42
C ASP A 56 -6.08 10.34 -4.81
N GLN A 57 -6.92 9.31 -4.65
CA GLN A 57 -8.22 9.44 -3.99
C GLN A 57 -8.09 9.74 -2.48
N LEU A 58 -7.17 9.07 -1.79
CA LEU A 58 -6.86 9.35 -0.40
C LEU A 58 -6.37 10.80 -0.21
N GLU A 59 -5.54 11.30 -1.13
CA GLU A 59 -5.06 12.68 -1.11
C GLU A 59 -6.21 13.68 -1.35
N ALA A 60 -7.17 13.33 -2.20
CA ALA A 60 -8.40 14.10 -2.42
C ALA A 60 -9.40 14.02 -1.25
N GLY A 61 -9.12 13.24 -0.19
CA GLY A 61 -10.01 13.05 0.95
C GLY A 61 -11.22 12.16 0.67
N LEU A 62 -11.16 11.38 -0.41
CA LEU A 62 -12.19 10.39 -0.75
C LEU A 62 -11.96 9.09 0.04
N PRO A 63 -13.04 8.40 0.43
CA PRO A 63 -12.99 7.13 1.17
C PRO A 63 -12.45 5.97 0.32
#